data_AF-A0AB39HJ30-F1
#
_entry.id   AF-A0AB39HJ30-F1
#
_cell.length_a   1.000
_cell.length_b   1.000
_cell.length_c   1.000
_cell.angle_alpha   90.00
_cell.angle_beta   90.00
_cell.angle_gamma   90.00
#
_symmetry.space_group_name_H-M   'P 1'
#
loop_
_entity.id
_entity.type
_entity.pdbx_description
1 polymer ?
#
loop_
_entity_poly.entity_id
_entity_poly.type
_entity_poly.pdbx_seq_one_letter_code
_entity_poly.pdbx_strand_id
1 'polypeptide(L)'
;MRLEYTSISNLLLLPKNFSIEEHDPLVSEILESHHVFHPLYELEKSIQLILDSMEKRGLVIAEEWFRSGLEGKRTQRTKAVTEINQYVDGAHDDVDESRLHDYWRGNNLPIANSFDALANYKQLHPTYNLMLQYRKHSNYLKQWDLNLKHDGVELENGDVRMKGKWQSFASYTGRMSAKQLPLTSLPSEMRDYIVPPKDSQLVSIDLNNAELRFLAYYAKCDQLIQRFNAGEDIHYETAKLIQSKMNRHKVADEQARELAKRYTYSFLYGAGVKTIQKSLQKVFKGITSADVVTINDAFIQQYPEIQSFLLEREKSDSLLTAFGEVKPIAKFYEAQKRNFTLQSSVSVAIKMLMKTLANHKIEIMHALHDEVWISIPIETNLSTLMDEVATEFEEKIKNTFRGFPCKGLLTIEKIGGKIQ
;
A
#
# COMPACT_ATOMS: atom_id res chain seq x y z
N MET A 1 7.38 25.15 -10.79
CA MET A 1 6.45 25.05 -11.93
C MET A 1 6.44 23.63 -12.53
N ARG A 2 6.29 22.57 -11.72
CA ARG A 2 6.26 21.15 -12.17
C ARG A 2 4.89 20.47 -11.98
N LEU A 3 3.97 21.09 -11.23
CA LEU A 3 2.66 20.51 -10.91
C LEU A 3 1.57 20.83 -11.94
N GLU A 4 1.73 21.87 -12.75
CA GLU A 4 0.60 22.57 -13.41
C GLU A 4 -0.29 21.70 -14.31
N TYR A 5 0.20 20.64 -14.93
CA TYR A 5 -0.64 19.89 -15.89
C TYR A 5 -0.71 18.38 -15.67
N THR A 6 0.37 17.72 -15.22
CA THR A 6 0.42 16.25 -15.24
C THR A 6 -0.37 15.53 -14.14
N SER A 7 -0.67 16.21 -13.04
CA SER A 7 -1.33 15.61 -11.87
C SER A 7 -2.62 16.33 -11.46
N ILE A 8 -2.88 17.50 -12.06
CA ILE A 8 -4.04 18.33 -11.75
C ILE A 8 -5.34 17.64 -12.15
N SER A 9 -5.34 16.85 -13.23
CA SER A 9 -6.55 16.11 -13.65
C SER A 9 -7.05 15.18 -12.56
N ASN A 10 -6.14 14.49 -11.87
CA ASN A 10 -6.53 13.61 -10.77
C ASN A 10 -6.96 14.41 -9.54
N LEU A 11 -6.29 15.53 -9.24
CA LEU A 11 -6.66 16.41 -8.12
C LEU A 11 -8.07 16.97 -8.29
N LEU A 12 -8.40 17.44 -9.49
CA LEU A 12 -9.71 17.98 -9.86
C LEU A 12 -10.75 16.89 -10.19
N LEU A 13 -10.40 15.61 -10.04
CA LEU A 13 -11.28 14.46 -10.30
C LEU A 13 -11.86 14.46 -11.73
N LEU A 14 -11.02 14.84 -12.70
CA LEU A 14 -11.32 14.90 -14.13
C LEU A 14 -11.03 13.56 -14.82
N PRO A 15 -11.74 13.22 -15.91
CA PRO A 15 -11.41 12.07 -16.74
C PRO A 15 -9.96 12.13 -17.26
N LYS A 16 -9.32 10.97 -17.45
CA LYS A 16 -7.92 10.90 -17.91
C LYS A 16 -7.68 11.56 -19.28
N ASN A 17 -8.71 11.70 -20.10
CA ASN A 17 -8.67 12.28 -21.44
C ASN A 17 -9.11 13.76 -21.47
N PHE A 18 -9.29 14.39 -20.30
CA PHE A 18 -9.63 15.81 -20.23
C PHE A 18 -8.40 16.68 -20.51
N SER A 19 -8.51 17.60 -21.46
CA SER A 19 -7.47 18.56 -21.84
C SER A 19 -7.48 19.73 -20.86
N ILE A 20 -6.49 19.82 -19.96
CA ILE A 20 -6.45 20.90 -18.96
C ILE A 20 -5.99 22.20 -19.62
N GLU A 21 -5.07 22.11 -20.57
CA GLU A 21 -4.46 23.24 -21.26
C GLU A 21 -5.51 24.09 -22.01
N GLU A 22 -6.58 23.47 -22.50
CA GLU A 22 -7.70 24.16 -23.17
C GLU A 22 -8.58 24.97 -22.21
N HIS A 23 -8.44 24.77 -20.89
CA HIS A 23 -9.28 25.35 -19.85
C HIS A 23 -8.47 26.05 -18.74
N ASP A 24 -7.23 26.45 -19.04
CA ASP A 24 -6.26 26.96 -18.08
C ASP A 24 -6.76 28.11 -17.17
N PRO A 25 -7.53 29.11 -17.66
CA PRO A 25 -8.06 30.17 -16.80
C PRO A 25 -9.03 29.65 -15.73
N LEU A 26 -9.93 28.73 -16.11
CA LEU A 26 -10.91 28.14 -15.19
C LEU A 26 -10.23 27.23 -14.18
N VAL A 27 -9.25 26.45 -14.63
CA VAL A 27 -8.46 25.56 -13.77
C VAL A 27 -7.71 26.39 -12.73
N SER A 28 -7.09 27.50 -13.14
CA SER A 28 -6.42 28.43 -12.23
C SER A 28 -7.38 29.01 -11.20
N GLU A 29 -8.55 29.50 -11.63
CA GLU A 29 -9.58 30.02 -10.72
C GLU A 29 -10.02 28.99 -9.67
N ILE A 30 -10.22 27.73 -10.08
CA ILE A 30 -10.58 26.63 -9.17
C ILE A 30 -9.45 26.36 -8.18
N LEU A 31 -8.20 26.30 -8.64
CA LEU A 31 -7.04 26.02 -7.78
C LEU A 31 -6.73 27.17 -6.82
N GLU A 32 -7.13 28.40 -7.13
CA GLU A 32 -6.92 29.58 -6.29
C GLU A 32 -8.03 29.79 -5.26
N SER A 33 -9.28 29.42 -5.56
CA SER A 33 -10.43 29.84 -4.76
C SER A 33 -11.34 28.72 -4.28
N HIS A 34 -11.33 27.53 -4.89
CA HIS A 34 -12.25 26.47 -4.52
C HIS A 34 -11.91 25.89 -3.14
N HIS A 35 -12.83 25.99 -2.18
CA HIS A 35 -12.63 25.60 -0.78
C HIS A 35 -12.07 24.19 -0.54
N VAL A 36 -12.34 23.22 -1.43
CA VAL A 36 -11.73 21.87 -1.38
C VAL A 36 -10.41 21.75 -2.17
N PHE A 37 -10.36 22.21 -3.41
CA PHE A 37 -9.22 21.96 -4.29
C PHE A 37 -8.04 22.89 -4.01
N HIS A 38 -8.28 24.12 -3.58
CA HIS A 38 -7.25 25.05 -3.19
C HIS A 38 -6.35 24.52 -2.05
N PRO A 39 -6.87 24.09 -0.88
CA PRO A 39 -6.01 23.55 0.18
C PRO A 39 -5.31 22.25 -0.21
N LEU A 40 -5.92 21.40 -1.06
CA LEU A 40 -5.23 20.24 -1.65
C LEU A 40 -4.03 20.70 -2.48
N TYR A 41 -4.26 21.64 -3.40
CA TYR A 41 -3.23 22.14 -4.30
C TYR A 41 -2.07 22.83 -3.56
N GLU A 42 -2.37 23.63 -2.54
CA GLU A 42 -1.33 24.26 -1.70
C GLU A 42 -0.51 23.22 -0.93
N LEU A 43 -1.14 22.14 -0.45
CA LEU A 43 -0.41 21.03 0.16
C LEU A 43 0.53 20.37 -0.85
N GLU A 44 0.06 20.13 -2.08
CA GLU A 44 0.90 19.55 -3.15
C GLU A 44 2.09 20.43 -3.52
N LYS A 45 1.86 21.73 -3.70
CA LYS A 45 2.93 22.70 -3.95
C LYS A 45 3.97 22.66 -2.83
N SER A 46 3.52 22.57 -1.58
CA SER A 46 4.42 22.60 -0.42
C SER A 46 5.34 21.38 -0.33
N ILE A 47 4.96 20.24 -0.89
CA ILE A 47 5.78 19.02 -0.87
C ILE A 47 6.60 18.83 -2.16
N GLN A 48 6.40 19.65 -3.20
CA GLN A 48 7.09 19.45 -4.48
C GLN A 48 8.62 19.49 -4.35
N LEU A 49 9.16 20.38 -3.52
CA LEU A 49 10.60 20.44 -3.26
C LEU A 49 11.12 19.18 -2.52
N ILE A 50 10.28 18.57 -1.68
CA ILE A 50 10.60 17.31 -1.01
C ILE A 50 10.72 16.20 -2.06
N LEU A 51 9.75 16.11 -2.99
CA LEU A 51 9.77 15.14 -4.08
C LEU A 51 10.97 15.34 -5.00
N ASP A 52 11.26 16.58 -5.42
CA ASP A 52 12.42 16.88 -6.25
C ASP A 52 13.74 16.50 -5.55
N SER A 53 13.82 16.69 -4.22
CA SER A 53 14.96 16.25 -3.42
C SER A 53 15.08 14.72 -3.36
N MET A 54 13.97 14.01 -3.19
CA MET A 54 13.92 12.54 -3.22
C MET A 54 14.35 11.99 -4.60
N GLU A 55 13.89 12.59 -5.70
CA GLU A 55 14.30 12.25 -7.08
C GLU A 55 15.81 12.41 -7.26
N LYS A 56 16.35 13.57 -6.83
CA LYS A 56 17.76 13.91 -7.03
C LYS A 56 18.66 12.94 -6.27
N ARG A 57 18.31 12.65 -5.00
CA ARG A 57 19.09 11.81 -4.10
C ARG A 57 19.01 10.32 -4.47
N GLY A 58 17.79 9.81 -4.65
CA GLY A 58 17.53 8.37 -4.77
C GLY A 58 17.75 7.59 -3.47
N LEU A 59 17.47 6.30 -3.52
CA LEU A 59 17.76 5.33 -2.47
C LEU A 59 18.92 4.44 -2.89
N VAL A 60 19.79 4.04 -1.96
CA VAL A 60 20.89 3.11 -2.26
C VAL A 60 20.53 1.75 -1.70
N ILE A 61 20.67 0.71 -2.52
CA ILE A 61 20.53 -0.68 -2.11
C ILE A 61 21.88 -1.39 -2.23
N ALA A 62 22.23 -2.19 -1.23
CA ALA A 62 23.48 -2.90 -1.15
C ALA A 62 23.62 -3.94 -2.29
N GLU A 63 24.84 -4.16 -2.79
CA GLU A 63 25.12 -5.21 -3.79
C GLU A 63 24.59 -6.59 -3.32
N GLU A 64 24.65 -6.83 -2.01
CA GLU A 64 24.22 -8.07 -1.35
C GLU A 64 22.75 -8.42 -1.61
N TRP A 65 21.89 -7.42 -1.91
CA TRP A 65 20.52 -7.67 -2.36
C TRP A 65 20.46 -8.59 -3.58
N PHE A 66 21.34 -8.33 -4.54
CA PHE A 66 21.38 -9.10 -5.78
C PHE A 66 21.97 -10.49 -5.56
N ARG A 67 22.73 -10.71 -4.49
CA ARG A 67 23.32 -12.02 -4.19
C ARG A 67 22.37 -12.84 -3.32
N SER A 68 22.19 -12.46 -2.06
CA SER A 68 21.39 -13.19 -1.07
C SER A 68 19.92 -12.76 -1.03
N GLY A 69 19.61 -11.47 -1.17
CA GLY A 69 18.24 -10.95 -1.08
C GLY A 69 17.26 -11.58 -2.07
N LEU A 70 17.76 -11.96 -3.25
CA LEU A 70 16.99 -12.58 -4.33
C LEU A 70 17.11 -14.11 -4.41
N GLU A 71 18.01 -14.73 -3.64
CA GLU A 71 18.33 -16.16 -3.73
C GLU A 71 17.08 -17.03 -3.57
N GLY A 72 16.26 -16.76 -2.55
CA GLY A 72 15.04 -17.52 -2.32
C GLY A 72 14.05 -17.46 -3.49
N LYS A 73 13.98 -16.33 -4.21
CA LYS A 73 13.12 -16.21 -5.41
C LYS A 73 13.71 -16.97 -6.60
N ARG A 74 15.04 -16.94 -6.77
CA ARG A 74 15.73 -17.73 -7.81
C ARG A 74 15.53 -19.22 -7.60
N THR A 75 15.74 -19.71 -6.38
CA THR A 75 15.55 -21.12 -6.03
C THR A 75 14.12 -21.59 -6.30
N GLN A 76 13.10 -20.80 -5.89
CA GLN A 76 11.70 -21.14 -6.16
C GLN A 76 11.37 -21.11 -7.67
N ARG A 77 11.91 -20.15 -8.42
CA ARG A 77 11.78 -20.12 -9.89
C ARG A 77 12.39 -21.36 -10.53
N THR A 78 13.64 -21.68 -10.22
CA THR A 78 14.36 -22.83 -10.78
C THR A 78 13.64 -24.12 -10.45
N LYS A 79 13.18 -24.31 -9.21
CA LYS A 79 12.38 -25.46 -8.81
C LYS A 79 11.12 -25.61 -9.67
N ALA A 80 10.37 -24.52 -9.90
CA ALA A 80 9.19 -24.55 -10.75
C ALA A 80 9.52 -24.90 -12.21
N VAL A 81 10.62 -24.35 -12.77
CA VAL A 81 11.11 -24.70 -14.12
C VAL A 81 11.42 -26.20 -14.20
N THR A 82 12.21 -26.72 -13.26
CA THR A 82 12.60 -28.14 -13.23
C THR A 82 11.38 -29.06 -13.14
N GLU A 83 10.40 -28.74 -12.29
CA GLU A 83 9.18 -29.55 -12.15
C GLU A 83 8.28 -29.46 -13.39
N ILE A 84 8.17 -28.30 -14.04
CA ILE A 84 7.42 -28.17 -15.30
C ILE A 84 8.07 -28.99 -16.41
N ASN A 85 9.40 -28.95 -16.50
CA ASN A 85 10.18 -29.64 -17.51
C ASN A 85 10.01 -31.17 -17.48
N GLN A 86 9.65 -31.75 -16.32
CA GLN A 86 9.30 -33.17 -16.19
C GLN A 86 8.02 -33.55 -16.95
N TYR A 87 7.15 -32.59 -17.28
CA TYR A 87 5.90 -32.84 -18.01
C TYR A 87 6.03 -32.62 -19.52
N VAL A 88 6.99 -31.82 -19.97
CA VAL A 88 7.09 -31.35 -21.37
C VAL A 88 8.32 -31.87 -22.13
N ASP A 89 8.98 -32.91 -21.59
CA ASP A 89 10.18 -33.57 -22.14
C ASP A 89 11.21 -32.59 -22.70
N GLY A 90 11.84 -31.84 -21.79
CA GLY A 90 12.94 -30.94 -22.13
C GLY A 90 13.79 -30.56 -20.93
N ALA A 91 15.11 -30.49 -21.11
CA ALA A 91 16.02 -29.90 -20.15
C ALA A 91 16.34 -28.48 -20.59
N HIS A 92 15.47 -27.54 -20.22
CA HIS A 92 15.62 -26.11 -20.53
C HIS A 92 15.90 -25.31 -19.26
N ASP A 93 16.70 -24.25 -19.39
CA ASP A 93 16.98 -23.32 -18.29
C ASP A 93 15.78 -22.41 -17.94
N ASP A 94 14.74 -22.42 -18.77
CA ASP A 94 13.50 -21.69 -18.57
C ASP A 94 12.25 -22.46 -19.05
N VAL A 95 11.07 -21.99 -18.69
CA VAL A 95 9.79 -22.57 -19.13
C VAL A 95 9.52 -22.24 -20.61
N ASP A 96 9.39 -23.29 -21.42
CA ASP A 96 8.81 -23.20 -22.77
C ASP A 96 7.27 -23.19 -22.67
N GLU A 97 6.67 -22.00 -22.67
CA GLU A 97 5.21 -21.86 -22.56
C GLU A 97 4.47 -22.56 -23.71
N SER A 98 5.05 -22.62 -24.92
CA SER A 98 4.40 -23.26 -26.07
C SER A 98 4.27 -24.76 -25.84
N ARG A 99 5.35 -25.42 -25.41
CA ARG A 99 5.30 -26.85 -25.08
C ARG A 99 4.36 -27.15 -23.92
N LEU A 100 4.31 -26.29 -22.91
CA LEU A 100 3.38 -26.46 -21.81
C LEU A 100 1.92 -26.33 -22.27
N HIS A 101 1.64 -25.41 -23.20
CA HIS A 101 0.32 -25.28 -23.82
C HIS A 101 -0.04 -26.50 -24.67
N ASP A 102 0.92 -27.06 -25.41
CA ASP A 102 0.72 -28.28 -26.19
C ASP A 102 0.48 -29.49 -25.28
N TYR A 103 1.20 -29.58 -24.16
CA TYR A 103 0.96 -30.59 -23.12
C TYR A 103 -0.45 -30.47 -22.54
N TRP A 104 -0.91 -29.26 -22.19
CA TRP A 104 -2.27 -29.07 -21.71
C TRP A 104 -3.30 -29.48 -22.76
N ARG A 105 -3.12 -29.06 -24.02
CA ARG A 105 -4.02 -29.44 -25.11
C ARG A 105 -4.07 -30.95 -25.31
N GLY A 106 -2.92 -31.62 -25.32
CA GLY A 106 -2.81 -33.07 -25.48
C GLY A 106 -3.46 -33.88 -24.35
N ASN A 107 -3.58 -33.28 -23.15
CA ASN A 107 -4.20 -33.91 -21.98
C ASN A 107 -5.64 -33.41 -21.72
N ASN A 108 -6.28 -32.73 -22.68
CA ASN A 108 -7.62 -32.14 -22.52
C ASN A 108 -7.74 -31.16 -21.34
N LEU A 109 -6.65 -30.47 -21.02
CA LEU A 109 -6.57 -29.44 -19.99
C LEU A 109 -6.75 -28.03 -20.60
N PRO A 110 -7.48 -27.11 -19.97
CA PRO A 110 -7.65 -25.75 -20.48
C PRO A 110 -6.34 -24.95 -20.60
N ILE A 111 -6.13 -24.25 -21.71
CA ILE A 111 -4.97 -23.35 -21.84
C ILE A 111 -5.19 -22.11 -20.96
N ALA A 112 -4.17 -21.75 -20.17
CA ALA A 112 -4.24 -20.63 -19.23
C ALA A 112 -3.13 -19.62 -19.45
N ASN A 113 -3.51 -18.43 -19.93
CA ASN A 113 -2.58 -17.35 -20.26
C ASN A 113 -2.49 -16.26 -19.18
N SER A 114 -3.37 -16.26 -18.17
CA SER A 114 -3.38 -15.26 -17.10
C SER A 114 -3.18 -15.88 -15.73
N PHE A 115 -2.73 -15.08 -14.76
CA PHE A 115 -2.67 -15.50 -13.34
C PHE A 115 -4.04 -15.98 -12.85
N ASP A 116 -5.13 -15.34 -13.26
CA ASP A 116 -6.49 -15.74 -12.86
C ASP A 116 -6.91 -17.08 -13.47
N ALA A 117 -6.65 -17.29 -14.77
CA ALA A 117 -6.93 -18.57 -15.42
C ALA A 117 -6.14 -19.70 -14.76
N LEU A 118 -4.83 -19.50 -14.58
CA LEU A 118 -3.97 -20.44 -13.88
C LEU A 118 -4.48 -20.70 -12.44
N ALA A 119 -4.95 -19.67 -11.73
CA ALA A 119 -5.45 -19.81 -10.37
C ALA A 119 -6.76 -20.61 -10.31
N ASN A 120 -7.63 -20.44 -11.30
CA ASN A 120 -8.89 -21.18 -11.42
C ASN A 120 -8.66 -22.67 -11.71
N TYR A 121 -7.59 -23.01 -12.43
CA TYR A 121 -7.30 -24.38 -12.85
C TYR A 121 -6.31 -25.13 -11.93
N LYS A 122 -5.89 -24.54 -10.81
CA LYS A 122 -4.97 -25.16 -9.84
C LYS A 122 -5.35 -26.59 -9.42
N GLN A 123 -6.65 -26.89 -9.34
CA GLN A 123 -7.15 -28.20 -8.92
C GLN A 123 -7.23 -29.21 -10.07
N LEU A 124 -7.11 -28.77 -11.32
CA LEU A 124 -7.19 -29.64 -12.49
C LEU A 124 -5.86 -30.36 -12.73
N HIS A 125 -4.73 -29.67 -12.54
CA HIS A 125 -3.40 -30.26 -12.75
C HIS A 125 -2.29 -29.49 -12.00
N PRO A 126 -1.26 -30.17 -11.46
CA PRO A 126 -0.15 -29.51 -10.73
C PRO A 126 0.57 -28.41 -11.53
N THR A 127 0.71 -28.61 -12.84
CA THR A 127 1.40 -27.66 -13.74
C THR A 127 0.85 -26.24 -13.69
N TYR A 128 -0.46 -26.05 -13.39
CA TYR A 128 -1.02 -24.70 -13.26
C TYR A 128 -0.47 -23.97 -12.04
N ASN A 129 -0.33 -24.68 -10.91
CA ASN A 129 0.27 -24.10 -9.71
C ASN A 129 1.77 -23.86 -9.91
N LEU A 130 2.48 -24.77 -10.58
CA LEU A 130 3.89 -24.57 -10.92
C LEU A 130 4.09 -23.35 -11.81
N MET A 131 3.26 -23.19 -12.85
CA MET A 131 3.32 -22.04 -13.74
C MET A 131 3.04 -20.72 -13.02
N LEU A 132 2.16 -20.73 -12.01
CA LEU A 132 1.93 -19.58 -11.15
C LEU A 132 3.15 -19.22 -10.30
N GLN A 133 3.79 -20.21 -9.68
CA GLN A 133 5.01 -19.96 -8.91
C GLN A 133 6.11 -19.42 -9.83
N TYR A 134 6.32 -20.07 -10.98
CA TYR A 134 7.25 -19.60 -12.00
C TYR A 134 6.98 -18.14 -12.38
N ARG A 135 5.79 -17.80 -12.87
CA ARG A 135 5.47 -16.41 -13.28
C ARG A 135 5.58 -15.41 -12.14
N LYS A 136 5.17 -15.79 -10.93
CA LYS A 136 5.29 -14.92 -9.74
C LYS A 136 6.76 -14.58 -9.45
N HIS A 137 7.64 -15.59 -9.44
CA HIS A 137 9.06 -15.40 -9.14
C HIS A 137 9.82 -14.75 -10.30
N SER A 138 9.53 -15.13 -11.55
CA SER A 138 10.10 -14.50 -12.74
C SER A 138 9.73 -13.01 -12.84
N ASN A 139 8.47 -12.64 -12.59
CA ASN A 139 8.07 -11.23 -12.59
C ASN A 139 8.77 -10.45 -11.47
N TYR A 140 8.88 -11.04 -10.28
CA TYR A 140 9.59 -10.43 -9.16
C TYR A 140 11.08 -10.21 -9.49
N LEU A 141 11.76 -11.21 -10.04
CA LEU A 141 13.18 -11.12 -10.44
C LEU A 141 13.35 -10.12 -11.59
N LYS A 142 12.46 -10.11 -12.58
CA LYS A 142 12.49 -9.11 -13.65
C LYS A 142 12.43 -7.69 -13.08
N GLN A 143 11.55 -7.46 -12.11
CA GLN A 143 11.34 -6.14 -11.52
C GLN A 143 12.48 -5.72 -10.58
N TRP A 144 12.98 -6.61 -9.72
CA TRP A 144 13.89 -6.26 -8.62
C TRP A 144 15.34 -6.75 -8.79
N ASP A 145 15.63 -7.44 -9.90
CA ASP A 145 16.98 -7.79 -10.35
C ASP A 145 17.29 -7.04 -11.66
N LEU A 146 16.62 -7.43 -12.75
CA LEU A 146 16.96 -6.99 -14.11
C LEU A 146 16.68 -5.50 -14.33
N ASN A 147 15.43 -5.07 -14.09
CA ASN A 147 15.06 -3.67 -14.27
C ASN A 147 15.83 -2.78 -13.28
N LEU A 148 16.08 -3.27 -12.07
CA LEU A 148 16.80 -2.50 -11.07
C LEU A 148 18.25 -2.24 -11.46
N LYS A 149 18.95 -3.22 -12.03
CA LYS A 149 20.30 -3.07 -12.60
C LYS A 149 20.31 -2.18 -13.84
N HIS A 150 19.28 -2.27 -14.67
CA HIS A 150 19.17 -1.51 -15.90
C HIS A 150 18.86 -0.01 -15.64
N ASP A 151 17.88 0.26 -14.78
CA ASP A 151 17.36 1.61 -14.52
C ASP A 151 18.06 2.30 -13.33
N GLY A 152 18.75 1.53 -12.49
CA GLY A 152 19.55 2.03 -11.39
C GLY A 152 20.92 2.54 -11.83
N VAL A 153 21.62 3.23 -10.93
CA VAL A 153 22.99 3.70 -11.15
C VAL A 153 23.92 2.92 -10.23
N GLU A 154 24.76 2.07 -10.81
CA GLU A 154 25.81 1.34 -10.08
C GLU A 154 26.84 2.32 -9.50
N LEU A 155 27.23 2.07 -8.25
CA LEU A 155 28.23 2.82 -7.50
C LEU A 155 29.55 2.04 -7.49
N GLU A 156 30.65 2.72 -7.14
CA GLU A 156 32.00 2.12 -7.18
C GLU A 156 32.16 0.88 -6.29
N ASN A 157 31.35 0.76 -5.24
CA ASN A 157 31.35 -0.36 -4.31
C ASN A 157 30.39 -1.50 -4.72
N GLY A 158 29.77 -1.43 -5.90
CA GLY A 158 28.78 -2.40 -6.40
C GLY A 158 27.35 -2.17 -5.92
N ASP A 159 27.11 -1.22 -5.00
CA ASP A 159 25.77 -0.83 -4.60
C ASP A 159 25.03 -0.16 -5.76
N VAL A 160 23.69 -0.20 -5.74
CA VAL A 160 22.88 0.41 -6.79
C VAL A 160 22.04 1.55 -6.22
N ARG A 161 22.17 2.73 -6.82
CA ARG A 161 21.30 3.88 -6.54
C ARG A 161 20.04 3.81 -7.38
N MET A 162 18.92 3.58 -6.71
CA MET A 162 17.57 3.57 -7.25
C MET A 162 17.03 5.00 -7.34
N LYS A 163 16.68 5.42 -8.55
CA LYS A 163 15.98 6.69 -8.78
C LYS A 163 14.61 6.43 -9.39
N GLY A 164 13.67 7.32 -9.11
CA GLY A 164 12.36 7.29 -9.73
C GLY A 164 11.85 8.71 -9.90
N LYS A 165 11.03 8.93 -10.92
CA LYS A 165 10.35 10.21 -11.14
C LYS A 165 9.10 10.24 -10.27
N TRP A 166 9.12 11.04 -9.21
CA TRP A 166 8.03 11.16 -8.24
C TRP A 166 6.91 12.04 -8.79
N GLN A 167 5.70 11.52 -8.67
CA GLN A 167 4.48 12.21 -9.05
C GLN A 167 3.51 12.14 -7.88
N SER A 168 3.12 13.30 -7.35
CA SER A 168 2.00 13.39 -6.43
C SER A 168 0.67 13.35 -7.19
N PHE A 169 -0.43 12.95 -6.54
CA PHE A 169 -1.74 12.79 -7.21
C PHE A 169 -1.64 11.88 -8.45
N ALA A 170 -0.86 10.80 -8.37
CA ALA A 170 -0.79 9.80 -9.43
C ALA A 170 -2.09 8.99 -9.58
N SER A 171 -2.94 9.03 -8.56
CA SER A 171 -4.32 8.54 -8.56
C SER A 171 -5.28 9.64 -8.08
N TYR A 172 -6.58 9.44 -8.32
CA TYR A 172 -7.64 10.31 -7.78
C TYR A 172 -7.62 10.44 -6.26
N THR A 173 -7.11 9.43 -5.55
CA THR A 173 -7.00 9.43 -4.08
C THR A 173 -5.82 10.24 -3.56
N GLY A 174 -5.12 11.00 -4.40
CA GLY A 174 -4.00 11.84 -3.97
C GLY A 174 -2.68 11.10 -3.79
N ARG A 175 -2.65 9.77 -3.87
CA ARG A 175 -1.44 8.97 -3.62
C ARG A 175 -0.29 9.39 -4.54
N MET A 176 0.91 9.39 -3.97
CA MET A 176 2.15 9.54 -4.71
C MET A 176 2.50 8.23 -5.43
N SER A 177 3.24 8.35 -6.53
CA SER A 177 3.87 7.22 -7.22
C SER A 177 5.27 7.61 -7.70
N ALA A 178 6.13 6.63 -7.91
CA ALA A 178 7.38 6.79 -8.62
C ALA A 178 7.32 6.04 -9.96
N LYS A 179 7.72 6.71 -11.04
CA LYS A 179 7.92 6.09 -12.37
C LYS A 179 9.39 5.65 -12.53
N GLN A 180 9.67 4.90 -13.60
CA GLN A 180 10.93 4.18 -13.87
C GLN A 180 11.09 2.96 -12.97
N LEU A 181 11.19 3.17 -11.66
CA LEU A 181 11.17 2.10 -10.68
C LEU A 181 9.92 2.20 -9.79
N PRO A 182 9.29 1.07 -9.43
CA PRO A 182 8.05 1.05 -8.65
C PRO A 182 8.33 1.24 -7.15
N LEU A 183 9.00 2.35 -6.80
CA LEU A 183 9.54 2.62 -5.47
C LEU A 183 8.46 2.69 -4.38
N THR A 184 7.23 3.10 -4.70
CA THR A 184 6.12 3.09 -3.72
C THR A 184 5.62 1.70 -3.33
N SER A 185 6.19 0.65 -3.93
CA SER A 185 5.83 -0.75 -3.69
C SER A 185 7.06 -1.62 -3.45
N LEU A 186 8.10 -1.05 -2.82
CA LEU A 186 9.29 -1.78 -2.43
C LEU A 186 8.93 -3.01 -1.58
N PRO A 187 9.44 -4.21 -1.93
CA PRO A 187 9.34 -5.40 -1.09
C PRO A 187 9.85 -5.15 0.32
N SER A 188 9.16 -5.69 1.31
CA SER A 188 9.56 -5.59 2.72
C SER A 188 10.98 -6.10 2.96
N GLU A 189 11.37 -7.17 2.26
CA GLU A 189 12.71 -7.75 2.37
C GLU A 189 13.82 -6.80 1.88
N MET A 190 13.54 -5.84 1.00
CA MET A 190 14.54 -4.88 0.55
C MET A 190 14.93 -3.88 1.66
N ARG A 191 14.07 -3.66 2.67
CA ARG A 191 14.33 -2.72 3.77
C ARG A 191 15.65 -3.01 4.49
N ASP A 192 16.02 -4.28 4.60
CA ASP A 192 17.24 -4.72 5.27
C ASP A 192 18.52 -4.43 4.47
N TYR A 193 18.38 -4.23 3.15
CA TYR A 193 19.46 -3.98 2.21
C TYR A 193 19.60 -2.51 1.82
N ILE A 194 18.71 -1.63 2.32
CA ILE A 194 18.84 -0.20 2.06
C ILE A 194 20.02 0.36 2.86
N VAL A 195 20.92 1.03 2.15
CA VAL A 195 22.13 1.63 2.71
C VAL A 195 21.80 3.05 3.18
N PRO A 196 21.98 3.37 4.47
CA PRO A 196 21.78 4.72 4.97
C PRO A 196 22.83 5.67 4.38
N PRO A 197 22.53 6.98 4.27
CA PRO A 197 23.55 7.99 4.02
C PRO A 197 24.69 7.89 5.05
N LYS A 198 25.89 8.35 4.65
CA LYS A 198 27.06 8.35 5.52
C LYS A 198 26.76 9.08 6.83
N ASP A 199 27.26 8.54 7.94
CA ASP A 199 27.12 9.09 9.30
C ASP A 199 25.65 9.29 9.74
N SER A 200 24.72 8.59 9.09
CA SER A 200 23.28 8.66 9.35
C SER A 200 22.68 7.28 9.60
N GLN A 201 21.50 7.27 10.22
CA GLN A 201 20.63 6.11 10.32
C GLN A 201 19.32 6.37 9.56
N LEU A 202 18.74 5.29 9.01
CA LEU A 202 17.42 5.35 8.41
C LEU A 202 16.34 4.98 9.43
N VAL A 203 15.29 5.78 9.44
CA VAL A 203 14.13 5.60 10.31
C VAL A 203 12.88 5.62 9.45
N SER A 204 12.01 4.64 9.67
CA SER A 204 10.67 4.59 9.14
C SER A 204 9.69 5.22 10.13
N ILE A 205 8.73 5.98 9.61
CA ILE A 205 7.58 6.52 10.33
C ILE A 205 6.31 6.06 9.61
N ASP A 206 5.57 5.14 10.21
CA ASP A 206 4.33 4.57 9.70
C ASP A 206 3.09 5.19 10.37
N LEU A 207 2.05 5.47 9.59
CA LEU A 207 0.74 5.87 10.10
C LEU A 207 -0.06 4.63 10.53
N ASN A 208 0.10 4.26 11.79
CA ASN A 208 -0.46 3.05 12.37
C ASN A 208 -1.99 3.00 12.26
N ASN A 209 -2.49 2.03 11.50
CA ASN A 209 -3.92 1.80 11.24
C ASN A 209 -4.66 3.03 10.69
N ALA A 210 -3.98 3.86 9.89
CA ALA A 210 -4.53 5.15 9.42
C ALA A 210 -5.91 5.02 8.77
N GLU A 211 -6.11 4.07 7.85
CA GLU A 211 -7.41 3.87 7.19
C GLU A 211 -8.53 3.52 8.19
N LEU A 212 -8.23 2.76 9.25
CA LEU A 212 -9.22 2.41 10.29
C LEU A 212 -9.49 3.56 11.25
N ARG A 213 -8.49 4.39 11.55
CA ARG A 213 -8.68 5.62 12.33
C ARG A 213 -9.55 6.62 11.56
N PHE A 214 -9.29 6.80 10.27
CA PHE A 214 -10.15 7.62 9.40
C PHE A 214 -11.56 7.04 9.26
N LEU A 215 -11.69 5.71 9.18
CA LEU A 215 -13.00 5.08 9.16
C LEU A 215 -13.76 5.36 10.45
N ALA A 216 -13.14 5.17 11.61
CA ALA A 216 -13.75 5.46 12.90
C ALA A 216 -14.15 6.94 13.02
N TYR A 217 -13.28 7.84 12.54
CA TYR A 217 -13.52 9.28 12.52
C TYR A 217 -14.73 9.67 11.65
N TYR A 218 -14.74 9.27 10.38
CA TYR A 218 -15.82 9.65 9.45
C TYR A 218 -17.14 8.96 9.75
N ALA A 219 -17.09 7.69 10.16
CA ALA A 219 -18.28 6.96 10.59
C ALA A 219 -18.80 7.45 11.96
N LYS A 220 -18.04 8.31 12.68
CA LYS A 220 -18.34 8.73 14.06
C LYS A 220 -18.56 7.54 14.99
N CYS A 221 -17.71 6.52 14.85
CA CYS A 221 -17.78 5.32 15.68
C CYS A 221 -17.06 5.58 17.00
N ASP A 222 -17.80 6.09 18.00
CA ASP A 222 -17.26 6.46 19.31
C ASP A 222 -16.50 5.31 19.98
N GLN A 223 -17.00 4.07 19.85
CA GLN A 223 -16.34 2.91 20.42
C GLN A 223 -14.94 2.70 19.84
N LEU A 224 -14.77 2.76 18.51
CA LEU A 224 -13.44 2.62 17.90
C LEU A 224 -12.54 3.81 18.23
N ILE A 225 -13.07 5.04 18.21
CA ILE A 225 -12.32 6.25 18.58
C ILE A 225 -11.78 6.12 20.01
N GLN A 226 -12.62 5.68 20.96
CA GLN A 226 -12.22 5.46 22.35
C GLN A 226 -11.13 4.40 22.48
N ARG A 227 -11.26 3.26 21.79
CA ARG A 227 -10.24 2.19 21.82
C ARG A 227 -8.90 2.66 21.28
N PHE A 228 -8.89 3.40 20.16
CA PHE A 228 -7.65 4.00 19.65
C PHE A 228 -7.03 4.99 20.64
N ASN A 229 -7.83 5.84 21.28
CA ASN A 229 -7.36 6.79 22.31
C ASN A 229 -6.96 6.12 23.63
N ALA A 230 -7.44 4.91 23.90
CA ALA A 230 -6.95 4.07 24.99
C ALA A 230 -5.57 3.45 24.66
N GLY A 231 -5.21 3.35 23.38
CA GLY A 231 -4.01 2.64 22.91
C GLY A 231 -4.22 1.13 22.82
N GLU A 232 -5.47 0.70 22.66
CA GLU A 232 -5.82 -0.70 22.51
C GLU A 232 -5.44 -1.25 21.14
N ASP A 233 -5.11 -2.54 21.11
CA ASP A 233 -4.88 -3.26 19.87
C ASP A 233 -6.20 -3.69 19.23
N ILE A 234 -6.68 -2.88 18.30
CA ILE A 234 -7.95 -3.11 17.58
C ILE A 234 -8.00 -4.45 16.83
N HIS A 235 -6.84 -4.97 16.38
CA HIS A 235 -6.80 -6.27 15.69
C HIS A 235 -6.99 -7.40 16.68
N TYR A 236 -6.45 -7.27 17.89
CA TYR A 236 -6.69 -8.25 18.96
C TYR A 236 -8.17 -8.29 19.38
N GLU A 237 -8.83 -7.14 19.46
CA GLU A 237 -10.26 -7.06 19.78
C GLU A 237 -11.13 -7.67 18.68
N THR A 238 -10.80 -7.40 17.42
CA THR A 238 -11.46 -8.05 16.28
C THR A 238 -11.17 -9.56 16.27
N ALA A 239 -9.98 -10.00 16.68
CA ALA A 239 -9.62 -11.41 16.78
C ALA A 239 -10.47 -12.14 17.83
N LYS A 240 -10.74 -11.51 18.99
CA LYS A 240 -11.66 -12.06 20.00
C LYS A 240 -13.07 -12.24 19.44
N LEU A 241 -13.57 -11.25 18.70
CA LEU A 241 -14.88 -11.31 18.04
C LEU A 241 -14.92 -12.50 17.08
N ILE A 242 -13.95 -12.62 16.18
CA ILE A 242 -13.86 -13.71 15.20
C ILE A 242 -13.83 -15.07 15.89
N GLN A 243 -12.96 -15.24 16.90
CA GLN A 243 -12.84 -16.51 17.63
C GLN A 243 -14.14 -16.89 18.34
N SER A 244 -14.88 -15.93 18.92
CA SER A 244 -16.17 -16.17 19.57
C SER A 244 -17.25 -16.69 18.61
N LYS A 245 -17.09 -16.46 17.30
CA LYS A 245 -18.06 -16.89 16.28
C LYS A 245 -17.66 -18.18 15.58
N MET A 246 -16.37 -18.49 15.50
CA MET A 246 -15.90 -19.71 14.83
C MET A 246 -16.10 -20.98 15.67
N ASN A 247 -16.35 -20.88 16.99
CA ASN A 247 -16.79 -21.95 17.92
C ASN A 247 -16.08 -23.33 17.83
N ARG A 248 -14.96 -23.45 17.12
CA ARG A 248 -14.39 -24.75 16.75
C ARG A 248 -12.89 -24.89 16.92
N HIS A 249 -12.12 -23.82 17.08
CA HIS A 249 -10.66 -23.93 17.17
C HIS A 249 -10.03 -22.82 18.02
N LYS A 250 -9.12 -23.19 18.94
CA LYS A 250 -8.22 -22.26 19.61
C LYS A 250 -7.10 -21.91 18.62
N VAL A 251 -7.13 -20.70 18.11
CA VAL A 251 -6.11 -20.19 17.18
C VAL A 251 -4.98 -19.59 18.02
N ALA A 252 -3.73 -19.76 17.59
CA ALA A 252 -2.61 -19.08 18.27
C ALA A 252 -2.75 -17.55 18.13
N ASP A 253 -2.31 -16.78 19.13
CA ASP A 253 -2.57 -15.33 19.18
C ASP A 253 -2.09 -14.58 17.92
N GLU A 254 -0.93 -14.94 17.38
CA GLU A 254 -0.39 -14.37 16.13
C GLU A 254 -1.31 -14.64 14.93
N GLN A 255 -1.74 -15.89 14.76
CA GLN A 255 -2.67 -16.28 13.69
C GLN A 255 -4.04 -15.61 13.88
N ALA A 256 -4.50 -15.45 15.11
CA ALA A 256 -5.76 -14.79 15.42
C ALA A 256 -5.71 -13.31 15.05
N ARG A 257 -4.59 -12.64 15.35
CA ARG A 257 -4.34 -11.25 14.94
C ARG A 257 -4.24 -11.12 13.42
N GLU A 258 -3.59 -12.06 12.73
CA GLU A 258 -3.51 -12.05 11.27
C GLU A 258 -4.88 -12.25 10.62
N LEU A 259 -5.70 -13.17 11.15
CA LEU A 259 -7.09 -13.37 10.73
C LEU A 259 -7.90 -12.09 10.85
N ALA A 260 -7.82 -11.42 12.00
CA ALA A 260 -8.48 -10.16 12.26
C ALA A 260 -8.06 -9.07 11.27
N LYS A 261 -6.76 -8.88 11.07
CA LYS A 261 -6.24 -7.91 10.10
C LYS A 261 -6.78 -8.19 8.69
N ARG A 262 -6.69 -9.44 8.21
CA ARG A 262 -7.19 -9.84 6.89
C ARG A 262 -8.68 -9.64 6.76
N TYR A 263 -9.45 -10.00 7.79
CA TYR A 263 -10.89 -9.79 7.83
C TYR A 263 -11.22 -8.30 7.71
N THR A 264 -10.68 -7.47 8.60
CA THR A 264 -10.96 -6.05 8.70
C THR A 264 -10.69 -5.32 7.38
N TYR A 265 -9.54 -5.55 6.74
CA TYR A 265 -9.26 -4.94 5.43
C TYR A 265 -10.13 -5.50 4.31
N SER A 266 -10.46 -6.80 4.33
CA SER A 266 -11.36 -7.36 3.32
C SER A 266 -12.77 -6.77 3.45
N PHE A 267 -13.27 -6.61 4.68
CA PHE A 267 -14.54 -5.94 4.96
C PHE A 267 -14.50 -4.46 4.56
N LEU A 268 -13.43 -3.76 4.92
CA LEU A 268 -13.23 -2.35 4.59
C LEU A 268 -13.31 -2.10 3.09
N TYR A 269 -12.65 -2.94 2.29
CA TYR A 269 -12.65 -2.84 0.83
C TYR A 269 -13.88 -3.43 0.14
N GLY A 270 -14.89 -3.87 0.89
CA GLY A 270 -16.15 -4.37 0.32
C GLY A 270 -16.02 -5.75 -0.34
N ALA A 271 -15.08 -6.58 0.12
CA ALA A 271 -14.92 -7.93 -0.41
C ALA A 271 -16.15 -8.79 -0.10
N GLY A 272 -16.65 -9.52 -1.10
CA GLY A 272 -17.74 -10.48 -0.89
C GLY A 272 -17.33 -11.68 -0.03
N VAL A 273 -18.32 -12.39 0.52
CA VAL A 273 -18.16 -13.54 1.45
C VAL A 273 -17.13 -14.56 0.95
N LYS A 274 -17.22 -14.99 -0.32
CA LYS A 274 -16.28 -15.97 -0.89
C LYS A 274 -14.84 -15.44 -0.95
N THR A 275 -14.66 -14.15 -1.20
CA THR A 275 -13.33 -13.51 -1.25
C THR A 275 -12.74 -13.38 0.14
N ILE A 276 -13.54 -12.96 1.13
CA ILE A 276 -13.15 -12.94 2.54
C ILE A 276 -12.76 -14.36 2.99
N GLN A 277 -13.60 -15.37 2.71
CA GLN A 277 -13.32 -16.77 3.05
C GLN A 277 -11.97 -17.23 2.49
N LYS A 278 -11.71 -17.01 1.19
CA LYS A 278 -10.43 -17.34 0.57
C LYS A 278 -9.25 -16.60 1.21
N SER A 279 -9.46 -15.35 1.65
CA SER A 279 -8.44 -14.57 2.35
C SER A 279 -8.10 -15.17 3.71
N LEU A 280 -9.12 -15.52 4.50
CA LEU A 280 -8.95 -16.10 5.84
C LEU A 280 -8.39 -17.53 5.81
N GLN A 281 -8.77 -18.33 4.80
CA GLN A 281 -8.26 -19.69 4.62
C GLN A 281 -6.75 -19.78 4.36
N LYS A 282 -6.09 -18.65 4.03
CA LYS A 282 -4.62 -18.58 3.93
C LYS A 282 -3.94 -18.68 5.29
N VAL A 283 -4.64 -18.30 6.35
CA VAL A 283 -4.14 -18.34 7.74
C VAL A 283 -4.68 -19.58 8.44
N PHE A 284 -5.99 -19.81 8.33
CA PHE A 284 -6.66 -20.91 9.02
C PHE A 284 -7.58 -21.69 8.08
N LYS A 285 -7.18 -22.92 7.74
CA LYS A 285 -7.97 -23.80 6.86
C LYS A 285 -9.30 -24.20 7.51
N GLY A 286 -10.31 -24.47 6.69
CA GLY A 286 -11.61 -24.96 7.16
C GLY A 286 -12.66 -23.88 7.42
N ILE A 287 -12.32 -22.59 7.32
CA ILE A 287 -13.30 -21.50 7.42
C ILE A 287 -14.32 -21.61 6.29
N THR A 288 -15.60 -21.65 6.65
CA THR A 288 -16.73 -21.78 5.71
C THR A 288 -17.30 -20.41 5.33
N SER A 289 -18.12 -20.35 4.28
CA SER A 289 -18.85 -19.12 3.95
C SER A 289 -19.85 -18.74 5.05
N ALA A 290 -20.42 -19.72 5.77
CA ALA A 290 -21.32 -19.47 6.89
C ALA A 290 -20.60 -18.78 8.06
N ASP A 291 -19.39 -19.23 8.38
CA ASP A 291 -18.56 -18.58 9.42
C ASP A 291 -18.31 -17.10 9.07
N VAL A 292 -17.99 -16.81 7.80
CA VAL A 292 -17.76 -15.44 7.34
C VAL A 292 -19.03 -14.57 7.46
N VAL A 293 -20.21 -15.13 7.16
CA VAL A 293 -21.48 -14.41 7.35
C VAL A 293 -21.69 -14.10 8.83
N THR A 294 -21.52 -15.09 9.72
CA THR A 294 -21.67 -14.87 11.17
C THR A 294 -20.66 -13.86 11.72
N ILE A 295 -19.42 -13.87 11.23
CA ILE A 295 -18.40 -12.88 11.59
C ILE A 295 -18.82 -11.48 11.10
N ASN A 296 -19.29 -11.36 9.86
CA ASN A 296 -19.80 -10.10 9.31
C ASN A 296 -20.95 -9.53 10.13
N ASP A 297 -21.95 -10.36 10.43
CA ASP A 297 -23.11 -9.92 11.21
C ASP A 297 -22.69 -9.43 12.60
N ALA A 298 -21.77 -10.14 13.25
CA ALA A 298 -21.23 -9.75 14.54
C ALA A 298 -20.43 -8.44 14.49
N PHE A 299 -19.61 -8.24 13.44
CA PHE A 299 -18.83 -7.01 13.28
C PHE A 299 -19.72 -5.81 12.99
N ILE A 300 -20.73 -5.97 12.12
CA ILE A 300 -21.74 -4.94 11.83
C ILE A 300 -22.56 -4.62 13.08
N GLN A 301 -22.94 -5.63 13.86
CA GLN A 301 -23.65 -5.41 15.12
C GLN A 301 -22.80 -4.64 16.14
N GLN A 302 -21.49 -4.91 16.17
CA GLN A 302 -20.54 -4.22 17.04
C GLN A 302 -20.29 -2.78 16.60
N TYR A 303 -20.26 -2.52 15.28
CA TYR A 303 -19.93 -1.22 14.68
C TYR A 303 -20.91 -0.81 13.58
N PRO A 304 -22.20 -0.58 13.89
CA PRO A 304 -23.24 -0.33 12.90
C PRO A 304 -23.01 0.97 12.11
N GLU A 305 -22.35 1.95 12.71
CA GLU A 305 -22.03 3.24 12.09
C GLU A 305 -21.05 3.08 10.93
N ILE A 306 -20.10 2.15 11.04
CA ILE A 306 -19.12 1.85 9.98
C ILE A 306 -19.83 1.34 8.73
N GLN A 307 -20.72 0.36 8.89
CA GLN A 307 -21.45 -0.21 7.76
C GLN A 307 -22.35 0.84 7.10
N SER A 308 -23.03 1.65 7.92
CA SER A 308 -23.89 2.74 7.44
C SER A 308 -23.10 3.76 6.62
N PHE A 309 -21.96 4.22 7.15
CA PHE A 309 -21.07 5.14 6.45
C PHE A 309 -20.55 4.57 5.12
N LEU A 310 -20.07 3.33 5.11
CA LEU A 310 -19.50 2.74 3.89
C LEU A 310 -20.56 2.56 2.79
N LEU A 311 -21.78 2.13 3.14
CA LEU A 311 -22.91 2.02 2.20
C LEU A 311 -23.36 3.40 1.68
N GLU A 312 -23.33 4.43 2.52
CA GLU A 312 -23.61 5.80 2.11
C GLU A 312 -22.60 6.28 1.08
N ARG A 313 -21.30 6.05 1.32
CA ARG A 313 -20.23 6.43 0.39
C ARG A 313 -20.32 5.69 -0.96
N GLU A 314 -20.68 4.41 -0.95
CA GLU A 314 -20.92 3.64 -2.18
C GLU A 314 -22.02 4.22 -3.06
N LYS A 315 -23.06 4.79 -2.46
CA LYS A 315 -24.24 5.29 -3.16
C LYS A 315 -24.18 6.78 -3.47
N SER A 316 -23.29 7.53 -2.82
CA SER A 316 -23.17 8.98 -3.03
C SER A 316 -22.76 9.34 -4.46
N ASP A 317 -23.28 10.48 -4.93
CA ASP A 317 -22.84 11.16 -6.16
C ASP A 317 -21.64 12.09 -5.91
N SER A 318 -21.29 12.33 -4.65
CA SER A 318 -20.12 13.11 -4.22
C SER A 318 -19.05 12.20 -3.62
N LEU A 319 -17.81 12.69 -3.65
CA LEU A 319 -16.66 12.12 -2.95
C LEU A 319 -16.29 13.02 -1.78
N LEU A 320 -16.14 12.43 -0.60
CA LEU A 320 -15.68 13.14 0.59
C LEU A 320 -14.15 13.13 0.62
N THR A 321 -13.54 14.32 0.60
CA THR A 321 -12.10 14.53 0.75
C THR A 321 -11.76 14.97 2.18
N ALA A 322 -10.47 15.21 2.46
CA ALA A 322 -10.04 15.79 3.72
C ALA A 322 -10.61 17.19 3.99
N PHE A 323 -10.95 17.97 2.95
CA PHE A 323 -11.35 19.38 3.08
C PHE A 323 -12.80 19.66 2.68
N GLY A 324 -13.55 18.64 2.27
CA GLY A 324 -14.97 18.77 1.93
C GLY A 324 -15.45 17.78 0.88
N GLU A 325 -16.74 17.82 0.56
CA GLU A 325 -17.34 17.00 -0.49
C GLU A 325 -17.27 17.66 -1.85
N VAL A 326 -16.96 16.86 -2.88
CA VAL A 326 -16.90 17.30 -4.28
C VAL A 326 -17.57 16.30 -5.19
N LYS A 327 -18.26 16.77 -6.22
CA LYS A 327 -18.80 15.91 -7.26
C LYS A 327 -17.72 15.62 -8.30
N PRO A 328 -17.29 14.37 -8.48
CA PRO A 328 -16.29 14.04 -9.51
C PRO A 328 -16.91 14.18 -10.91
N ILE A 329 -16.09 14.61 -11.88
CA ILE A 329 -16.44 14.54 -13.31
C ILE A 329 -16.02 13.18 -13.88
N ALA A 330 -14.92 12.63 -13.39
CA ALA A 330 -14.50 11.26 -13.68
C ALA A 330 -15.52 10.25 -13.16
N LYS A 331 -15.59 9.11 -13.86
CA LYS A 331 -16.46 7.99 -13.45
C LYS A 331 -15.84 7.22 -12.29
N PHE A 332 -16.63 7.01 -11.23
CA PHE A 332 -16.26 6.16 -10.10
C PHE A 332 -17.26 5.01 -9.93
N TYR A 333 -16.72 3.80 -9.72
CA TYR A 333 -17.51 2.63 -9.32
C TYR A 333 -17.73 2.61 -7.80
N GLU A 334 -18.75 1.90 -7.33
CA GLU A 334 -19.11 1.80 -5.90
C GLU A 334 -17.91 1.46 -5.01
N ALA A 335 -17.14 0.42 -5.37
CA ALA A 335 -15.94 0.03 -4.64
C ALA A 335 -14.85 1.12 -4.60
N GLN A 336 -14.76 1.96 -5.63
CA GLN A 336 -13.82 3.10 -5.61
C GLN A 336 -14.34 4.20 -4.70
N LYS A 337 -15.63 4.51 -4.73
CA LYS A 337 -16.26 5.52 -3.86
C LYS A 337 -16.17 5.12 -2.38
N ARG A 338 -16.44 3.84 -2.07
CA ARG A 338 -16.30 3.24 -0.72
C ARG A 338 -14.95 3.55 -0.08
N ASN A 339 -13.88 3.43 -0.87
CA ASN A 339 -12.50 3.51 -0.39
C ASN A 339 -11.89 4.91 -0.52
N PHE A 340 -12.45 5.74 -1.39
CA PHE A 340 -11.87 7.03 -1.77
C PHE A 340 -11.59 7.92 -0.55
N THR A 341 -12.59 8.09 0.32
CA THR A 341 -12.48 8.99 1.48
C THR A 341 -11.30 8.63 2.36
N LEU A 342 -11.15 7.35 2.68
CA LEU A 342 -10.10 6.87 3.58
C LEU A 342 -8.72 7.04 2.93
N GLN A 343 -8.58 6.60 1.69
CA GLN A 343 -7.30 6.64 0.97
C GLN A 343 -6.85 8.08 0.70
N SER A 344 -7.79 8.96 0.38
CA SER A 344 -7.55 10.39 0.17
C SER A 344 -7.07 11.05 1.46
N SER A 345 -7.74 10.79 2.59
CA SER A 345 -7.35 11.39 3.87
C SER A 345 -6.04 10.85 4.42
N VAL A 346 -5.73 9.55 4.21
CA VAL A 346 -4.39 9.00 4.50
C VAL A 346 -3.33 9.68 3.65
N SER A 347 -3.60 9.87 2.36
CA SER A 347 -2.66 10.57 1.48
C SER A 347 -2.41 12.01 1.92
N VAL A 348 -3.45 12.72 2.40
CA VAL A 348 -3.29 14.07 2.95
C VAL A 348 -2.46 14.04 4.24
N ALA A 349 -2.74 13.09 5.15
CA ALA A 349 -2.00 12.94 6.40
C ALA A 349 -0.50 12.66 6.17
N ILE A 350 -0.14 11.82 5.20
CA ILE A 350 1.26 11.57 4.83
C ILE A 350 1.96 12.84 4.35
N LYS A 351 1.30 13.64 3.51
CA LYS A 351 1.89 14.89 3.00
C LYS A 351 2.02 15.95 4.09
N MET A 352 1.06 15.98 5.03
CA MET A 352 1.17 16.79 6.25
C MET A 352 2.35 16.35 7.11
N LEU A 353 2.57 15.04 7.28
CA LEU A 353 3.73 14.49 7.99
C LEU A 353 5.03 14.89 7.29
N MET A 354 5.11 14.74 5.96
CA MET A 354 6.27 15.17 5.17
C MET A 354 6.57 16.65 5.36
N LYS A 355 5.54 17.50 5.35
CA LYS A 355 5.70 18.94 5.62
C LYS A 355 6.18 19.21 7.04
N THR A 356 5.66 18.51 8.05
CA THR A 356 6.14 18.62 9.43
C THR A 356 7.61 18.22 9.53
N LEU A 357 8.00 17.07 8.97
CA LEU A 357 9.39 16.62 8.95
C LEU A 357 10.32 17.65 8.27
N ALA A 358 9.88 18.22 7.14
CA ALA A 358 10.64 19.26 6.44
C ALA A 358 10.80 20.55 7.27
N ASN A 359 9.80 20.94 8.07
CA ASN A 359 9.92 22.10 8.99
C ASN A 359 11.00 21.86 10.07
N HIS A 360 11.16 20.62 10.52
CA HIS A 360 12.22 20.18 11.42
C HIS A 360 13.57 19.97 10.71
N LYS A 361 13.66 20.33 9.41
CA LYS A 361 14.85 20.13 8.56
C LYS A 361 15.29 18.67 8.48
N ILE A 362 14.35 17.73 8.67
CA ILE A 362 14.61 16.30 8.57
C ILE A 362 14.61 15.90 7.11
N GLU A 363 15.62 15.13 6.72
CA GLU A 363 15.80 14.69 5.36
C GLU A 363 14.89 13.49 5.05
N ILE A 364 13.86 13.71 4.23
CA ILE A 364 12.98 12.64 3.76
C ILE A 364 13.65 11.90 2.61
N MET A 365 13.83 10.59 2.80
CA MET A 365 14.53 9.69 1.88
C MET A 365 13.56 8.96 0.95
N HIS A 366 12.40 8.58 1.49
CA HIS A 366 11.42 7.79 0.75
C HIS A 366 10.01 8.01 1.28
N ALA A 367 9.01 7.71 0.44
CA ALA A 367 7.61 7.68 0.85
C ALA A 367 6.90 6.48 0.22
N LEU A 368 6.26 5.69 1.07
CA LEU A 368 5.30 4.67 0.71
C LEU A 368 3.89 5.24 0.95
N HIS A 369 2.84 4.43 0.79
CA HIS A 369 1.47 4.94 0.84
C HIS A 369 1.05 5.48 2.21
N ASP A 370 1.52 4.87 3.29
CA ASP A 370 1.21 5.14 4.69
C ASP A 370 2.47 5.27 5.57
N GLU A 371 3.64 5.35 4.95
CA GLU A 371 4.93 5.32 5.65
C GLU A 371 5.93 6.28 4.97
N VAL A 372 6.75 6.96 5.77
CA VAL A 372 7.80 7.87 5.30
C VAL A 372 9.13 7.41 5.88
N TRP A 373 10.18 7.33 5.05
CA TRP A 373 11.54 7.05 5.53
C TRP A 373 12.35 8.32 5.57
N ILE A 374 13.09 8.51 6.66
CA ILE A 374 13.92 9.67 6.92
C ILE A 374 15.36 9.25 7.21
N SER A 375 16.29 10.15 6.93
CA SER A 375 17.69 10.05 7.34
C SER A 375 17.91 10.98 8.52
N ILE A 376 18.51 10.44 9.59
CA ILE A 376 18.84 11.17 10.82
C ILE A 376 20.31 10.93 11.16
N PRO A 377 21.11 11.96 11.47
CA PRO A 377 22.49 11.78 11.93
C PRO A 377 22.56 10.88 13.17
N ILE A 378 23.56 10.00 13.24
CA ILE A 378 23.66 8.95 14.28
C ILE A 378 23.72 9.55 15.70
N GLU A 379 24.32 10.72 15.85
CA GLU A 379 24.44 11.47 17.10
C GLU A 379 23.14 12.11 17.58
N THR A 380 22.10 12.14 16.75
CA THR A 380 20.81 12.76 17.09
C THR A 380 20.06 11.92 18.12
N ASN A 381 19.53 12.56 19.17
CA ASN A 381 18.59 11.91 20.07
C ASN A 381 17.24 11.70 19.36
N LEU A 382 17.08 10.52 18.77
CA LEU A 382 15.91 10.16 17.98
C LEU A 382 14.60 10.26 18.77
N SER A 383 14.58 9.82 20.03
CA SER A 383 13.35 9.83 20.83
C SER A 383 12.82 11.25 21.01
N THR A 384 13.68 12.16 21.45
CA THR A 384 13.29 13.56 21.69
C THR A 384 12.82 14.24 20.40
N LEU A 385 13.57 14.08 19.30
CA LEU A 385 13.20 14.68 18.02
C LEU A 385 11.85 14.13 17.51
N MET A 386 11.62 12.82 17.66
CA MET A 386 10.38 12.21 17.20
C MET A 386 9.17 12.56 18.09
N ASP A 387 9.36 12.76 19.40
CA ASP A 387 8.30 13.25 20.30
C ASP A 387 7.85 14.67 19.90
N GLU A 388 8.80 15.55 19.54
CA GLU A 388 8.50 16.90 19.03
C GLU A 388 7.75 16.86 17.70
N VAL A 389 8.24 16.07 16.74
CA VAL A 389 7.58 15.87 15.44
C VAL A 389 6.18 15.29 15.61
N ALA A 390 6.01 14.29 16.47
CA ALA A 390 4.74 13.66 16.74
C ALA A 390 3.76 14.68 17.34
N THR A 391 4.19 15.49 18.31
CA THR A 391 3.35 16.52 18.93
C THR A 391 2.85 17.54 17.90
N GLU A 392 3.75 18.12 17.09
CA GLU A 392 3.36 19.08 16.04
C GLU A 392 2.45 18.44 14.99
N PHE A 393 2.74 17.21 14.58
CA PHE A 393 1.93 16.48 13.61
C PHE A 393 0.52 16.19 14.15
N GLU A 394 0.41 15.72 15.39
CA GLU A 394 -0.88 15.48 16.03
C GLU A 394 -1.72 16.74 16.15
N GLU A 395 -1.11 17.89 16.48
CA GLU A 395 -1.81 19.17 16.53
C GLU A 395 -2.37 19.56 15.16
N LYS A 396 -1.56 19.45 14.09
CA LYS A 396 -2.01 19.71 12.71
C LYS A 396 -3.14 18.76 12.27
N ILE A 397 -3.02 17.48 12.62
CA ILE A 397 -4.06 16.48 12.33
C ILE A 397 -5.34 16.81 13.10
N LYS A 398 -5.28 17.15 14.38
CA LYS A 398 -6.47 17.54 15.18
C LYS A 398 -7.12 18.83 14.68
N ASN A 399 -6.32 19.77 14.16
CA ASN A 399 -6.83 21.01 13.57
C ASN A 399 -7.56 20.75 12.23
N THR A 400 -7.09 19.78 11.45
CA THR A 400 -7.70 19.41 10.16
C THR A 400 -8.90 18.47 10.35
N PHE A 401 -8.76 17.49 11.25
CA PHE A 401 -9.71 16.43 11.55
C PHE A 401 -10.10 16.48 13.03
N ARG A 402 -10.98 17.42 13.39
CA ARG A 402 -11.35 17.65 14.79
C ARG A 402 -11.98 16.42 15.44
N GLY A 403 -11.33 15.85 16.45
CA GLY A 403 -11.76 14.62 17.14
C GLY A 403 -11.10 13.34 16.61
N PHE A 404 -10.13 13.45 15.70
CA PHE A 404 -9.38 12.31 15.19
C PHE A 404 -8.56 11.61 16.30
N PRO A 405 -8.60 10.26 16.39
CA PRO A 405 -7.87 9.53 17.41
C PRO A 405 -6.37 9.48 17.09
N CYS A 406 -5.59 10.34 17.72
CA CYS A 406 -4.16 10.51 17.41
C CYS A 406 -3.21 9.65 18.26
N LYS A 407 -3.66 9.11 19.39
CA LYS A 407 -2.76 8.35 20.29
C LYS A 407 -2.12 7.16 19.55
N GLY A 408 -0.79 7.10 19.55
CA GLY A 408 -0.03 6.06 18.87
C GLY A 408 -0.26 6.03 17.36
N LEU A 409 -0.49 7.19 16.74
CA LEU A 409 -0.68 7.33 15.30
C LEU A 409 0.62 7.09 14.53
N LEU A 410 1.76 7.51 15.07
CA LEU A 410 3.07 7.27 14.46
C LEU A 410 3.72 6.03 15.11
N THR A 411 4.10 5.06 14.29
CA THR A 411 5.02 3.99 14.69
C THR A 411 6.39 4.29 14.08
N ILE A 412 7.43 4.25 14.91
CA ILE A 412 8.79 4.61 14.51
C ILE A 412 9.67 3.38 14.61
N GLU A 413 10.32 3.02 13.51
CA GLU A 413 11.20 1.85 13.43
C GLU A 413 12.52 2.20 12.74
N LYS A 414 13.64 1.75 13.30
CA LYS A 414 14.93 1.84 12.60
C LYS A 414 14.96 0.80 11.48
N ILE A 415 15.35 1.23 10.27
CA ILE A 415 15.44 0.35 9.10
C ILE A 415 16.85 0.41 8.48
N GLY A 416 17.19 -0.58 7.66
CA GLY A 416 18.50 -0.67 7.01
C GLY A 416 19.66 -0.98 7.96
N GLY A 417 20.87 -1.06 7.40
CA GLY A 417 22.12 -1.21 8.16
C GLY A 417 22.36 -2.56 8.82
N LYS A 418 21.60 -3.61 8.46
CA LYS A 418 21.82 -4.98 8.98
C LYS A 418 23.01 -5.70 8.31
N ILE A 419 23.56 -5.14 7.24
CA ILE A 419 24.58 -5.74 6.38
C ILE A 419 25.85 -4.84 6.36
N GLN A 420 26.15 -4.18 7.47
CA GLN A 420 27.41 -3.42 7.65
C GLN A 420 28.51 -4.29 8.24
#